data_AF-A0A485M5T8-F1
#
_entry.id   AF-A0A485M5T8-F1
#
_cell.length_a   1.000
_cell.length_b   1.000
_cell.length_c   1.000
_cell.angle_alpha   90.00
_cell.angle_beta   90.00
_cell.angle_gamma   90.00
#
_symmetry.space_group_name_H-M   'P 1'
#
loop_
_entity.id
_entity.type
_entity.pdbx_description
1 polymer ?
#
loop_
_entity_poly.entity_id
_entity_poly.type
_entity_poly.pdbx_seq_one_letter_code
_entity_poly.pdbx_strand_id
1 'polypeptide(L)' 'MDALNYLYLALEDKIANQSFYNHFSVRITNPVVREFFTRLRDEEMAHISALQKEIIAIEAKPFPVNIISPKFKV' A
#
# COMPACT_ATOMS: atom_id res chain seq x y z
N MET A 1 5.90 -1.78 18.90
CA MET A 1 5.24 -2.07 17.61
C MET A 1 6.08 -1.41 16.52
N ASP A 2 6.49 -2.18 15.52
CA ASP A 2 7.36 -1.73 14.42
C ASP A 2 6.55 -1.01 13.33
N ALA A 3 7.13 0.02 12.70
CA ALA A 3 6.50 0.80 11.64
C ALA A 3 6.12 -0.07 10.43
N LEU A 4 6.95 -1.05 10.10
CA LEU A 4 6.68 -2.02 9.03
C LEU A 4 5.44 -2.86 9.33
N ASN A 5 5.24 -3.25 10.60
CA ASN A 5 4.04 -4.00 11.01
C ASN A 5 2.76 -3.16 10.85
N TYR A 6 2.81 -1.86 11.14
CA TYR A 6 1.66 -0.98 10.89
C TYR A 6 1.33 -0.84 9.41
N LEU A 7 2.34 -0.81 8.54
CA LEU A 7 2.12 -0.77 7.08
C LEU A 7 1.47 -2.06 6.57
N TYR A 8 1.89 -3.22 7.09
CA TYR A 8 1.27 -4.50 6.75
C TYR A 8 -0.19 -4.59 7.25
N LEU A 9 -0.47 -4.16 8.48
CA LEU A 9 -1.83 -4.10 9.01
C LEU A 9 -2.72 -3.17 8.17
N ALA A 10 -2.20 -2.00 7.79
CA ALA A 10 -2.91 -1.08 6.90
C ALA A 10 -3.15 -1.70 5.52
N LEU A 11 -2.17 -2.42 4.97
CA LEU A 11 -2.30 -3.10 3.68
C LEU A 11 -3.41 -4.16 3.72
N GLU A 12 -3.46 -4.99 4.76
CA GLU A 12 -4.51 -6.00 4.93
C GLU A 12 -5.90 -5.38 5.02
N ASP A 13 -6.06 -4.32 5.81
CA ASP A 13 -7.33 -3.58 5.92
C ASP A 13 -7.78 -3.01 4.57
N LYS A 14 -6.83 -2.45 3.82
CA LYS A 14 -7.10 -1.88 2.50
C LYS A 14 -7.51 -2.93 1.48
N ILE A 15 -6.89 -4.11 1.49
CA ILE A 15 -7.29 -5.25 0.65
C ILE A 15 -8.70 -5.72 1.03
N ALA A 16 -9.02 -5.80 2.32
CA ALA A 16 -10.36 -6.18 2.78
C ALA A 16 -11.43 -5.16 2.32
N ASN A 17 -11.15 -3.86 2.45
CA ASN A 17 -12.03 -2.78 2.02
C ASN A 17 -12.24 -2.79 0.50
N GLN A 18 -11.19 -3.02 -0.28
CA GLN A 18 -11.31 -3.15 -1.74
C GLN A 18 -12.24 -4.31 -2.13
N SER A 19 -12.07 -5.46 -1.48
CA SER A 19 -12.91 -6.64 -1.74
C SER A 19 -14.36 -6.39 -1.37
N PHE A 20 -14.59 -5.72 -0.24
CA PHE A 20 -15.91 -5.28 0.22
C PHE A 20 -16.58 -4.37 -0.82
N TYR A 21 -15.91 -3.29 -1.26
CA TYR A 21 -16.47 -2.37 -2.24
C TYR A 21 -16.72 -3.04 -3.60
N ASN A 22 -15.81 -3.92 -4.04
CA ASN A 22 -15.99 -4.69 -5.26
C ASN A 22 -17.20 -5.64 -5.20
N HIS A 23 -17.43 -6.27 -4.04
CA HIS A 23 -18.60 -7.12 -3.83
C HIS A 23 -19.91 -6.35 -4.01
N PHE A 24 -20.00 -5.14 -3.46
CA PHE A 24 -21.16 -4.28 -3.60
C PHE A 24 -21.31 -3.71 -5.01
N SER A 25 -20.23 -3.30 -5.67
CA SER A 25 -20.32 -2.78 -7.04
C SER A 25 -20.89 -3.82 -8.02
N VAL A 26 -20.64 -5.11 -7.80
CA VAL A 26 -21.19 -6.17 -8.67
C VAL A 26 -22.66 -6.46 -8.37
N ARG A 27 -23.08 -6.39 -7.11
CA ARG A 27 -24.44 -6.80 -6.69
C ARG A 27 -25.49 -5.70 -6.77
N ILE A 28 -25.08 -4.44 -6.72
CA ILE A 28 -26.01 -3.31 -6.66
C ILE A 28 -26.58 -3.01 -8.04
N THR A 29 -27.89 -3.01 -8.15
CA THR A 29 -28.62 -2.69 -9.40
C THR A 29 -28.71 -1.19 -9.66
N ASN A 30 -28.75 -0.37 -8.60
CA ASN A 30 -28.80 1.08 -8.73
C ASN A 30 -27.48 1.61 -9.34
N PRO A 31 -27.51 2.27 -10.51
CA PRO A 31 -26.31 2.67 -11.23
C PRO A 31 -25.47 3.69 -10.46
N VAL A 32 -26.10 4.64 -9.76
CA VAL A 32 -25.40 5.69 -8.99
C VAL A 32 -24.64 5.08 -7.81
N VAL A 33 -25.30 4.17 -7.10
CA VAL A 33 -24.67 3.51 -5.94
C VAL A 33 -23.57 2.55 -6.41
N ARG A 34 -23.77 1.85 -7.54
CA ARG A 34 -22.74 1.02 -8.17
C ARG A 34 -21.50 1.83 -8.52
N GLU A 35 -21.67 2.97 -9.18
CA GLU A 35 -20.56 3.85 -9.56
C GLU A 35 -19.81 4.36 -8.33
N PHE A 36 -20.53 4.74 -7.27
CA PHE A 36 -19.95 5.14 -6.01
C PHE A 36 -19.04 4.06 -5.41
N PHE A 37 -19.51 2.81 -5.30
CA PHE A 37 -18.70 1.69 -4.81
C PHE A 37 -17.54 1.33 -5.76
N THR A 38 -17.73 1.52 -7.06
CA THR A 38 -16.67 1.30 -8.05
C THR A 38 -15.52 2.29 -7.84
N ARG A 39 -15.86 3.56 -7.62
CA ARG A 39 -14.86 4.60 -7.33
C ARG A 39 -14.11 4.32 -6.02
N LEU A 40 -14.83 3.94 -4.95
CA LEU A 40 -14.18 3.57 -3.68
C LEU A 40 -13.23 2.38 -3.83
N ARG A 41 -13.63 1.34 -4.57
CA ARG A 41 -12.76 0.20 -4.90
C ARG A 41 -11.47 0.66 -5.58
N ASP A 42 -11.58 1.57 -6.55
CA ASP A 42 -10.45 2.06 -7.34
C ASP A 42 -9.52 2.96 -6.51
N GLU A 43 -10.08 3.77 -5.60
CA GLU A 43 -9.32 4.53 -4.59
C GLU A 43 -8.53 3.60 -3.67
N GLU A 44 -9.14 2.51 -3.17
CA GLU A 44 -8.43 1.54 -2.34
C GLU A 44 -7.31 0.81 -3.10
N MET A 45 -7.48 0.54 -4.39
CA MET A 45 -6.40 -0.02 -5.24
C MET A 45 -5.21 0.94 -5.37
N ALA A 46 -5.45 2.25 -5.44
CA ALA A 46 -4.39 3.24 -5.45
C ALA A 46 -3.63 3.26 -4.11
N HIS A 47 -4.35 3.16 -2.98
CA HIS A 47 -3.76 3.08 -1.66
C HIS A 47 -2.93 1.80 -1.45
N ILE A 48 -3.44 0.65 -1.86
CA ILE A 48 -2.70 -0.63 -1.83
C ILE A 48 -1.40 -0.53 -2.61
N SER A 49 -1.45 0.05 -3.82
CA SER A 49 -0.26 0.22 -4.66
C SER A 49 0.78 1.13 -4.00
N ALA A 50 0.34 2.17 -3.28
CA ALA A 50 1.25 3.05 -2.54
C ALA A 50 1.89 2.34 -1.35
N LEU A 51 1.08 1.65 -0.54
CA LEU A 51 1.55 0.90 0.63
C LEU A 51 2.54 -0.20 0.25
N GLN A 52 2.26 -0.96 -0.83
CA GLN A 52 3.18 -1.99 -1.31
C GLN A 52 4.53 -1.41 -1.73
N LYS A 53 4.54 -0.24 -2.39
CA LYS A 53 5.79 0.44 -2.76
C LYS A 53 6.59 0.88 -1.54
N GLU A 54 5.91 1.40 -0.51
CA GLU A 54 6.57 1.83 0.73
C GLU A 54 7.14 0.64 1.52
N ILE A 55 6.39 -0.44 1.65
CA ILE A 55 6.84 -1.69 2.27
C ILE A 55 8.09 -2.20 1.57
N ILE A 56 8.05 -2.31 0.23
CA ILE A 56 9.22 -2.74 -0.57
C ILE A 56 10.40 -1.79 -0.36
N ALA A 57 10.18 -0.48 -0.32
CA ALA A 57 11.25 0.50 -0.12
C ALA A 57 11.92 0.40 1.26
N ILE A 58 11.16 0.00 2.29
CA ILE A 58 11.67 -0.22 3.65
C ILE A 58 12.42 -1.55 3.72
N GLU A 59 11.85 -2.62 3.16
CA GLU A 59 12.48 -3.95 3.14
C GLU A 59 13.74 -3.99 2.26
N ALA A 60 13.75 -3.24 1.15
CA ALA A 60 14.88 -3.13 0.23
C ALA A 60 15.99 -2.19 0.70
N LYS A 61 15.94 -1.67 1.94
CA LYS A 61 17.07 -0.99 2.59
C LYS A 61 17.68 -1.89 3.68
N PRO A 62 18.58 -2.85 3.35
CA PRO A 62 19.13 -3.74 4.37
C PRO A 62 20.22 -3.07 5.21
N PHE A 63 20.96 -2.07 4.70
CA PHE A 63 22.03 -1.38 5.44
C PHE A 63 22.30 0.03 4.88
N PRO A 64 22.68 1.02 5.70
CA PRO A 64 23.39 2.18 5.18
C PRO A 64 24.76 1.71 4.68
N VAL A 65 25.07 1.97 3.41
CA VAL A 65 26.42 1.78 2.89
C VAL A 65 27.33 2.69 3.72
N ASN A 66 28.04 2.11 4.70
CA ASN A 66 29.11 2.81 5.40
C ASN A 66 30.22 2.99 4.36
N ILE A 67 30.14 4.05 3.57
CA ILE A 67 31.25 4.48 2.71
C ILE A 67 32.32 4.98 3.68
N ILE A 68 33.11 4.06 4.22
CA ILE A 68 34.40 4.39 4.78
C ILE A 68 35.23 4.83 3.57
N SER A 69 35.13 6.10 3.18
CA SER A 69 36.08 6.69 2.24
C SER A 69 37.38 6.79 3.00
N PRO A 70 38.41 5.98 2.70
CA PRO A 70 39.72 6.28 3.20
C PRO A 70 40.21 7.41 2.29
N LYS A 71 40.04 8.66 2.74
CA LYS A 71 40.89 9.74 2.26
C LYS A 71 42.32 9.43 2.74
N PHE A 72 43.00 8.50 2.09
CA PHE A 72 44.45 8.41 2.20
C PHE A 72 45.04 9.60 1.45
N LYS A 73 45.25 10.68 2.20
CA LYS A 73 46.39 11.57 1.99
C LYS A 73 47.64 10.81 2.46
N VAL A 74 48.59 10.57 1.58
CA VAL A 74 50.03 10.92 1.69
C VAL A 74 50.58 10.96 0.28
#